data_AF-A0A6A7LEE0-F1
#
_entry.id   AF-A0A6A7LEE0-F1
#
_cell.length_a   1.000
_cell.length_b   1.000
_cell.length_c   1.000
_cell.angle_alpha   90.00
_cell.angle_beta   90.00
_cell.angle_gamma   90.00
#
_symmetry.space_group_name_H-M   'P 1'
#
loop_
_entity.id
_entity.type
_entity.pdbx_description
1 polymer ?
#
loop_
_entity_poly.entity_id
_entity_poly.type
_entity_poly.pdbx_seq_one_letter_code
_entity_poly.pdbx_strand_id
1 'polypeptide(L)'
;MGFKYLNQSYGWKTAKSIAYQNGPKLAQFISDLKNSCPNKSIRTMSYSLGAAVINSTLISLDSNPTWKNGSHQIGSIHLMGPAINRESVSRDTPFGIALGDTVSKFHNLYQSRG
;
A
#
# COMPACT_ATOMS: atom_id res chain seq x y z
N MET A 1 -30.29 -27.96 9.38
CA MET A 1 -29.26 -27.76 8.34
C MET A 1 -28.43 -26.54 8.77
N GLY A 2 -27.29 -26.75 9.41
CA GLY A 2 -26.47 -25.67 9.97
C GLY A 2 -25.38 -25.27 8.98
N PHE A 3 -25.38 -24.02 8.52
CA PHE A 3 -24.23 -23.48 7.79
C PHE A 3 -23.04 -23.39 8.74
N LYS A 4 -22.11 -24.33 8.60
CA LYS A 4 -20.81 -24.30 9.28
C LYS A 4 -20.04 -23.14 8.68
N TYR A 5 -19.94 -22.02 9.42
CA TYR A 5 -19.11 -20.88 9.03
C TYR A 5 -17.71 -21.39 8.69
N LEU A 6 -17.32 -21.25 7.42
CA LEU A 6 -15.94 -21.46 6.99
C LEU A 6 -15.05 -20.62 7.92
N ASN A 7 -14.00 -21.25 8.46
CA ASN A 7 -13.10 -20.68 9.47
C ASN A 7 -12.74 -19.23 9.13
N GLN A 8 -13.27 -18.25 9.89
CA GLN A 8 -13.09 -16.81 9.61
C GLN A 8 -11.60 -16.42 9.49
N SER A 9 -10.72 -17.15 10.19
CA SER A 9 -9.26 -17.01 10.09
C SER A 9 -8.73 -17.31 8.68
N TYR A 10 -9.28 -18.32 8.01
CA TYR A 10 -8.88 -18.69 6.64
C TYR A 10 -9.30 -17.61 5.64
N GLY A 11 -10.56 -17.15 5.71
CA GLY A 11 -11.04 -16.06 4.84
C GLY A 11 -10.23 -14.78 4.99
N TRP A 12 -9.93 -14.37 6.23
CA TRP A 12 -9.10 -13.19 6.50
C TRP A 12 -7.66 -13.33 6.00
N LYS A 13 -7.02 -14.49 6.21
CA LYS A 13 -5.67 -14.75 5.71
C LYS A 13 -5.63 -14.73 4.18
N THR A 14 -6.62 -15.34 3.53
CA THR A 14 -6.75 -15.35 2.07
C THR A 14 -6.96 -13.93 1.54
N ALA A 15 -7.85 -13.14 2.16
CA ALA A 15 -8.07 -11.75 1.76
C ALA A 15 -6.80 -10.90 1.89
N LYS A 16 -6.04 -11.05 2.99
CA LYS A 16 -4.72 -10.41 3.14
C LYS A 16 -3.75 -10.84 2.03
N SER A 17 -3.64 -12.14 1.76
CA SER A 17 -2.76 -12.65 0.71
C SER A 17 -3.12 -12.05 -0.67
N ILE A 18 -4.40 -12.02 -1.01
CA ILE A 18 -4.90 -11.42 -2.26
C ILE A 18 -4.57 -9.91 -2.30
N ALA A 19 -4.73 -9.19 -1.19
CA ALA A 19 -4.39 -7.77 -1.11
C ALA A 19 -2.90 -7.53 -1.39
N TYR A 20 -2.00 -8.32 -0.78
CA TYR A 20 -0.57 -8.26 -1.08
C TYR A 20 -0.28 -8.59 -2.56
N GLN A 21 -0.89 -9.63 -3.12
CA GLN A 21 -0.69 -10.01 -4.53
C GLN A 21 -1.18 -8.96 -5.54
N ASN A 22 -2.10 -8.08 -5.14
CA ASN A 22 -2.55 -6.97 -5.99
C ASN A 22 -1.67 -5.72 -5.90
N GLY A 23 -0.80 -5.63 -4.88
CA GLY A 23 0.14 -4.51 -4.73
C GLY A 23 1.05 -4.29 -5.94
N PRO A 24 1.71 -5.33 -6.48
CA PRO A 24 2.56 -5.22 -7.68
C PRO A 24 1.79 -4.73 -8.92
N LYS A 25 0.50 -5.10 -9.06
CA LYS A 25 -0.33 -4.63 -10.19
C LYS A 25 -0.59 -3.13 -10.09
N LEU A 26 -0.88 -2.63 -8.89
CA LEU A 26 -1.03 -1.20 -8.66
C LEU A 26 0.30 -0.45 -8.83
N ALA A 27 1.43 -1.04 -8.43
CA ALA A 27 2.76 -0.47 -8.65
C ALA A 27 3.09 -0.32 -10.14
N GLN A 28 2.74 -1.34 -10.94
CA GLN A 28 2.90 -1.28 -12.39
C GLN A 28 2.05 -0.15 -12.98
N PHE A 29 0.77 -0.08 -12.62
CA PHE A 29 -0.11 1.00 -13.07
C PHE A 29 0.43 2.40 -12.71
N ILE A 30 0.91 2.59 -11.48
CA ILE A 30 1.49 3.87 -11.03
C ILE A 30 2.75 4.22 -11.83
N SER A 31 3.61 3.24 -12.10
CA SER A 31 4.81 3.42 -12.91
C SER A 31 4.45 3.80 -14.35
N ASP A 32 3.50 3.10 -14.96
CA ASP A 32 3.05 3.37 -16.32
C ASP A 32 2.40 4.75 -16.43
N LEU A 33 1.54 5.10 -15.46
CA LEU A 33 0.91 6.43 -15.40
C LEU A 33 1.97 7.53 -15.30
N LYS A 34 3.01 7.33 -14.48
CA LYS A 34 4.07 8.33 -14.32
C LYS A 34 4.94 8.44 -15.57
N ASN A 35 5.25 7.32 -16.23
CA ASN A 35 5.98 7.30 -17.49
C ASN A 35 5.20 7.99 -18.62
N SER A 36 3.89 7.74 -18.73
CA SER A 36 3.04 8.39 -19.73
C SER A 36 2.74 9.85 -19.38
N CYS A 37 2.76 10.22 -18.11
CA CYS A 37 2.43 11.56 -17.61
C CYS A 37 3.43 12.04 -16.54
N PRO A 38 4.68 12.40 -16.93
CA PRO A 38 5.76 12.71 -15.98
C PRO A 38 5.42 13.85 -15.01
N ASN A 39 4.65 14.83 -15.47
CA ASN A 39 4.32 16.03 -14.70
C ASN A 39 3.10 15.88 -13.78
N LYS A 40 2.44 14.72 -13.76
CA LYS A 40 1.26 14.51 -12.91
C LYS A 40 1.68 14.09 -11.50
N SER A 41 1.03 14.70 -10.51
CA SER A 41 1.15 14.31 -9.11
C SER A 41 0.16 13.18 -8.82
N ILE A 42 0.65 12.09 -8.25
CA ILE A 42 -0.17 10.93 -7.88
C ILE A 42 -0.46 11.02 -6.38
N ARG A 43 -1.73 10.85 -6.01
CA ARG A 43 -2.17 10.78 -4.62
C ARG A 43 -3.04 9.54 -4.44
N THR A 44 -2.80 8.79 -3.37
CA THR A 44 -3.50 7.52 -3.11
C THR A 44 -4.20 7.56 -1.77
N MET A 45 -5.42 7.03 -1.73
CA MET A 45 -6.20 6.86 -0.50
C MET A 45 -6.59 5.40 -0.37
N SER A 46 -6.50 4.84 0.83
CA SER A 46 -6.94 3.46 1.08
C SER A 46 -7.60 3.33 2.44
N TYR A 47 -8.55 2.40 2.51
CA TYR A 47 -9.33 2.12 3.70
C TYR A 47 -9.16 0.65 4.10
N SER A 48 -9.09 0.37 5.41
CA SER A 48 -9.09 -0.99 5.95
C SER A 48 -7.98 -1.86 5.33
N LEU A 49 -8.34 -2.99 4.69
CA LEU A 49 -7.40 -3.91 4.06
C LEU A 49 -6.68 -3.33 2.84
N GLY A 50 -7.17 -2.23 2.26
CA GLY A 50 -6.48 -1.51 1.19
C GLY A 50 -5.06 -1.07 1.59
N ALA A 51 -4.81 -0.88 2.88
CA ALA A 51 -3.47 -0.56 3.38
C ALA A 51 -2.44 -1.69 3.14
N ALA A 52 -2.87 -2.96 3.09
CA ALA A 52 -2.00 -4.08 2.72
C ALA A 52 -1.63 -4.04 1.22
N VAL A 53 -2.56 -3.59 0.37
CA VAL A 53 -2.29 -3.34 -1.06
C VAL A 53 -1.24 -2.23 -1.18
N ILE A 54 -1.44 -1.10 -0.49
CA ILE A 54 -0.49 0.02 -0.49
C ILE A 54 0.89 -0.41 -0.01
N ASN A 55 0.96 -1.17 1.09
CA ASN A 55 2.23 -1.70 1.58
C ASN A 55 2.98 -2.46 0.49
N SER A 56 2.32 -3.46 -0.11
CA SER A 56 2.96 -4.23 -1.16
C SER A 56 3.26 -3.41 -2.42
N THR A 57 2.44 -2.41 -2.74
CA THR A 57 2.70 -1.48 -3.85
C THR A 57 3.98 -0.69 -3.64
N LEU A 58 4.18 -0.12 -2.44
CA LEU A 58 5.37 0.67 -2.16
C LEU A 58 6.63 -0.16 -2.20
N ILE A 59 6.60 -1.37 -1.62
CA ILE A 59 7.73 -2.32 -1.70
C ILE A 59 8.04 -2.65 -3.17
N SER A 60 7.02 -2.90 -3.99
CA SER A 60 7.22 -3.16 -5.42
C SER A 60 7.81 -1.96 -6.17
N LEU A 61 7.35 -0.74 -5.88
CA LEU A 61 7.91 0.48 -6.48
C LEU A 61 9.36 0.71 -6.05
N ASP A 62 9.67 0.52 -4.77
CA ASP A 62 11.03 0.67 -4.25
C ASP A 62 12.01 -0.35 -4.85
N SER A 63 11.53 -1.55 -5.17
CA SER A 63 12.31 -2.57 -5.87
C SER A 63 12.42 -2.36 -7.39
N ASN A 64 11.68 -1.40 -7.97
CA ASN A 64 11.64 -1.19 -9.42
C ASN A 64 12.73 -0.19 -9.87
N PRO A 65 13.72 -0.61 -10.68
CA PRO A 65 14.81 0.28 -11.12
C PRO A 65 14.32 1.45 -11.98
N THR A 66 13.29 1.27 -12.81
CA THR A 66 12.72 2.33 -13.63
C THR A 66 12.10 3.42 -12.77
N TRP A 67 11.40 3.04 -11.70
CA TRP A 67 10.84 3.98 -10.74
C TRP A 67 11.94 4.78 -10.02
N LYS A 68 12.97 4.08 -9.52
CA LYS A 68 14.12 4.70 -8.82
C LYS A 68 14.92 5.63 -9.74
N ASN A 69 15.26 5.18 -10.93
CA ASN A 69 16.05 5.97 -11.89
C ASN A 69 15.28 7.20 -12.39
N GLY A 70 13.95 7.11 -12.47
CA GLY A 70 13.09 8.24 -12.85
C GLY A 70 12.95 9.32 -11.78
N SER A 71 13.54 9.14 -10.59
CA SER A 71 13.32 10.00 -9.41
C SER A 71 11.82 10.25 -9.15
N HIS A 72 11.00 9.24 -9.42
CA HIS A 72 9.55 9.35 -9.31
C HIS A 72 9.12 9.26 -7.85
N GLN A 73 8.13 10.07 -7.48
CA GLN A 73 7.52 10.04 -6.15
C GLN A 73 6.00 10.08 -6.23
N ILE A 74 5.37 9.39 -5.28
CA ILE A 74 3.96 9.56 -4.96
C ILE A 74 3.83 10.80 -4.07
N GLY A 75 2.98 11.74 -4.47
CA GLY A 75 2.84 13.02 -3.76
C GLY A 75 2.24 12.88 -2.37
N SER A 76 1.22 12.04 -2.21
CA SER A 76 0.69 11.72 -0.87
C SER A 76 -0.03 10.39 -0.77
N ILE A 77 0.05 9.75 0.39
CA ILE A 77 -0.75 8.56 0.74
C ILE A 77 -1.55 8.83 2.00
N HIS A 78 -2.84 8.46 1.96
CA HIS A 78 -3.76 8.55 3.09
C HIS A 78 -4.30 7.16 3.42
N LEU A 79 -3.98 6.67 4.61
CA LEU A 79 -4.53 5.43 5.14
C LEU A 79 -5.62 5.75 6.15
N MET A 80 -6.79 5.14 5.99
CA MET A 80 -7.94 5.31 6.87
C MET A 80 -8.29 3.97 7.52
N GLY A 81 -8.21 3.89 8.85
CA GLY A 81 -8.46 2.65 9.61
C GLY A 81 -7.67 1.43 9.08
N PRO A 82 -6.35 1.53 8.88
CA PRO A 82 -5.61 0.54 8.10
C PRO A 82 -5.48 -0.81 8.83
N ALA A 83 -5.80 -1.90 8.13
CA ALA A 83 -5.71 -3.27 8.67
C ALA A 83 -4.30 -3.88 8.51
N ILE A 84 -3.27 -3.08 8.77
CA ILE A 84 -1.86 -3.47 8.78
C ILE A 84 -1.30 -3.33 10.20
N ASN A 85 -0.20 -4.03 10.48
CA ASN A 85 0.43 -3.92 11.78
C ASN A 85 1.03 -2.52 11.98
N ARG A 86 0.89 -1.91 13.17
CA ARG A 86 1.45 -0.58 13.46
C ARG A 86 2.98 -0.60 13.36
N GLU A 87 3.64 -1.67 13.79
CA GLU A 87 5.10 -1.76 13.69
C GLU A 87 5.59 -1.83 12.23
N SER A 88 4.71 -2.19 11.28
CA SER A 88 5.08 -2.24 9.87
C SER A 88 5.44 -0.87 9.29
N VAL A 89 4.98 0.25 9.87
CA VAL A 89 5.40 1.60 9.41
C VAL A 89 6.72 2.07 10.03
N SER A 90 7.36 1.25 10.88
CA SER A 90 8.67 1.61 11.44
C SER A 90 9.73 1.73 10.34
N ARG A 91 10.66 2.67 10.49
CA ARG A 91 11.67 3.02 9.47
C ARG A 91 12.60 1.87 9.10
N ASP A 92 12.72 0.86 9.95
CA ASP A 92 13.61 -0.28 9.73
C ASP A 92 12.91 -1.48 9.06
N THR A 93 11.64 -1.32 8.68
CA THR A 93 10.90 -2.37 7.95
C THR A 93 10.92 -2.09 6.44
N PRO A 94 10.72 -3.11 5.59
CA PRO A 94 10.59 -2.90 4.14
C PRO A 94 9.51 -1.87 3.77
N PHE A 95 8.42 -1.80 4.53
CA PHE A 95 7.34 -0.85 4.29
C PHE A 95 7.73 0.57 4.71
N GLY A 96 8.39 0.74 5.86
CA GLY A 96 8.87 2.04 6.32
C GLY A 96 9.98 2.62 5.45
N ILE A 97 10.90 1.78 4.98
CA ILE A 97 11.94 2.16 4.00
C ILE A 97 11.26 2.61 2.70
N ALA A 98 10.40 1.76 2.13
CA ALA A 98 9.70 2.11 0.89
C ALA A 98 8.83 3.37 1.02
N LEU A 99 8.20 3.60 2.18
CA LEU A 99 7.47 4.83 2.47
C LEU A 99 8.37 6.07 2.37
N GLY A 100 9.57 6.01 2.95
CA GLY A 100 10.53 7.12 2.92
C GLY A 100 11.06 7.41 1.52
N ASP A 101 11.30 6.37 0.73
CA ASP A 101 11.95 6.50 -0.58
C ASP A 101 10.96 6.87 -1.70
N THR A 102 9.69 6.44 -1.58
CA THR A 102 8.72 6.54 -2.67
C THR A 102 7.61 7.58 -2.46
N VAL A 103 7.42 8.11 -1.24
CA VAL A 103 6.26 8.96 -0.90
C VAL A 103 6.69 10.28 -0.28
N SER A 104 6.20 11.40 -0.82
CA SER A 104 6.51 12.74 -0.29
C SER A 104 5.74 13.08 0.99
N LYS A 105 4.49 12.60 1.14
CA LYS A 105 3.65 12.84 2.34
C LYS A 105 2.84 11.60 2.71
N PHE A 106 2.88 11.20 3.98
CA PHE A 106 2.14 10.05 4.48
C PHE A 106 1.22 10.45 5.64
N HIS A 107 -0.07 10.08 5.53
CA HIS A 107 -1.08 10.33 6.54
C HIS A 107 -1.68 9.01 7.01
N ASN A 108 -1.50 8.70 8.29
CA ASN A 108 -2.13 7.56 8.93
C ASN A 108 -3.30 8.05 9.80
N LEU A 109 -4.49 8.11 9.19
CA LEU A 109 -5.69 8.64 9.79
C LEU A 109 -6.38 7.51 10.60
N TYR A 110 -6.03 7.43 11.88
CA TYR A 110 -6.82 6.69 12.84
C TYR A 110 -8.07 7.50 13.20
N GLN A 111 -9.22 6.84 13.22
CA GLN A 111 -10.45 7.45 13.74
C GLN A 111 -10.25 7.62 15.26
N SER A 112 -10.11 8.86 15.72
CA SER A 112 -10.24 9.20 17.14
C SER A 112 -11.64 8.75 17.57
N ARG A 113 -11.72 7.83 18.53
CA ARG A 113 -12.99 7.60 19.23
C ARG A 113 -13.25 8.87 20.04
N GLY A 114 -14.13 9.73 19.51
CA GLY A 114 -14.80 10.75 20.30
C GLY A 114 -15.75 10.11 21.29
#